data_AF-A0A1G8VY76-F1
#
_entry.id   AF-A0A1G8VY76-F1
#
_cell.length_a   1.000
_cell.length_b   1.000
_cell.length_c   1.000
_cell.angle_alpha   90.00
_cell.angle_beta   90.00
_cell.angle_gamma   90.00
#
_symmetry.space_group_name_H-M   'P 1'
#
loop_
_entity.id
_entity.type
_entity.pdbx_description
1 polymer ?
#
loop_
_entity_poly.entity_id
_entity_poly.type
_entity_poly.pdbx_seq_one_letter_code
_entity_poly.pdbx_strand_id
1 'polypeptide(L)'
;MAQQGVLEINDCGLRVFSGTAEILESPGVAVVDSHKILVGTAALMRARSNPTRVHSQFWRRLSLESLNSDNVRCRHHADLAYSQLQDMSNHCDLPDELMLAVPGNFTREQLALLLGIINESPVNAVGLVDAATACVGHCAPRGVHLHVELQRHQTLVSRVAVHEHAVLDMAETVSDAGLQSFEDAWARVFTDAFIMQCRFDPQHSAESEQQLYDLMPQWVSRAMRQGEVMAELEDRTAKVSLRQLQDASTPILSRVRALLDNLTEAGSVVFVSHRWADIPAGAQLAERIHLLPHNSIALAVEKRWHEVHSETAALRLVTSISAAPANEVAVQVNAAAEASATHLLFGHRALAAQQPLFVSWQDGKLSITPTPPKHPAATVTNHAGRLALRVDAGAQLMLNGQEIAAPVNLNAGDRIGVADLDEVITAISVERYGA
;
A
#
# COMPACT_ATOMS: atom_id res chain seq x y z
N MET A 1 -28.38 24.23 -9.39
CA MET A 1 -28.05 22.97 -10.09
C MET A 1 -27.95 21.90 -9.00
N ALA A 2 -28.41 20.67 -9.26
CA ALA A 2 -28.26 19.58 -8.30
C ALA A 2 -26.77 19.38 -7.98
N GLN A 3 -26.43 19.20 -6.71
CA GLN A 3 -25.08 18.92 -6.28
C GLN A 3 -24.70 17.50 -6.70
N GLN A 4 -23.64 17.38 -7.49
CA GLN A 4 -23.15 16.12 -8.01
C GLN A 4 -21.99 15.61 -7.16
N GLY A 5 -21.89 14.30 -7.02
CA GLY A 5 -20.82 13.69 -6.25
C GLY A 5 -20.55 12.23 -6.57
N VAL A 6 -19.61 11.65 -5.82
CA VAL A 6 -19.22 10.24 -5.94
C VAL A 6 -19.26 9.58 -4.57
N LEU A 7 -19.87 8.40 -4.50
CA LEU A 7 -19.70 7.47 -3.40
C LEU A 7 -18.78 6.34 -3.87
N GLU A 8 -17.55 6.33 -3.38
CA GLU A 8 -16.59 5.26 -3.65
C GLU A 8 -16.72 4.15 -2.61
N ILE A 9 -16.96 2.94 -3.09
CA ILE A 9 -17.07 1.73 -2.27
C ILE A 9 -15.72 1.03 -2.21
N ASN A 10 -14.98 1.24 -1.12
CA ASN A 10 -13.78 0.51 -0.77
C ASN A 10 -13.79 0.27 0.75
N ASP A 11 -13.61 -0.97 1.20
CA ASP A 11 -13.79 -1.35 2.61
C ASP A 11 -12.64 -0.90 3.54
N CYS A 12 -11.51 -0.41 3.00
CA CYS A 12 -10.56 0.39 3.79
C CYS A 12 -11.22 1.67 4.33
N GLY A 13 -12.08 2.29 3.53
CA GLY A 13 -12.76 3.54 3.79
C GLY A 13 -13.69 3.89 2.63
N LEU A 14 -14.99 3.87 2.87
CA LEU A 14 -16.01 4.37 1.95
C LEU A 14 -15.91 5.88 1.93
N ARG A 15 -15.87 6.48 0.75
CA ARG A 15 -15.60 7.92 0.60
C ARG A 15 -16.71 8.61 -0.16
N VAL A 16 -17.14 9.77 0.35
CA VAL A 16 -18.11 10.64 -0.31
C VAL A 16 -17.39 11.89 -0.79
N PHE A 17 -17.57 12.19 -2.08
CA PHE A 17 -17.07 13.41 -2.70
C PHE A 17 -18.24 14.29 -3.14
N SER A 18 -18.13 15.59 -2.89
CA SER A 18 -18.97 16.63 -3.51
C SER A 18 -18.13 17.32 -4.58
N GLY A 19 -18.48 17.14 -5.86
CA GLY A 19 -17.55 17.41 -6.96
C GLY A 19 -16.28 16.58 -6.75
N THR A 20 -15.14 17.26 -6.56
CA THR A 20 -13.82 16.63 -6.35
C THR A 20 -13.29 16.75 -4.92
N ALA A 21 -14.07 17.36 -4.02
CA ALA A 21 -13.72 17.50 -2.60
C ALA A 21 -14.29 16.33 -1.79
N GLU A 22 -13.44 15.64 -1.06
CA GLU A 22 -13.89 14.64 -0.09
C GLU A 22 -14.58 15.34 1.09
N ILE A 23 -15.78 14.87 1.43
CA ILE A 23 -16.56 15.40 2.56
C ILE A 23 -16.71 14.39 3.70
N LEU A 24 -16.48 13.10 3.43
CA LEU A 24 -16.56 12.05 4.43
C LEU A 24 -15.75 10.81 4.00
N GLU A 25 -15.08 10.17 4.96
CA GLU A 25 -14.54 8.82 4.85
C GLU A 25 -15.05 7.97 6.03
N SER A 26 -15.46 6.73 5.77
CA SER A 26 -15.95 5.79 6.79
C SER A 26 -15.41 4.38 6.57
N PRO A 27 -14.56 3.83 7.47
CA PRO A 27 -13.97 2.49 7.31
C PRO A 27 -15.03 1.39 7.37
N GLY A 28 -14.86 0.32 6.57
CA GLY A 28 -15.77 -0.83 6.51
C GLY A 28 -15.70 -1.75 7.73
N VAL A 29 -15.91 -1.20 8.93
CA VAL A 29 -15.86 -1.91 10.22
C VAL A 29 -17.16 -1.69 10.97
N ALA A 30 -17.66 -2.75 11.60
CA ALA A 30 -18.79 -2.71 12.49
C ALA A 30 -18.49 -3.44 13.81
N VAL A 31 -19.05 -2.94 14.91
CA VAL A 31 -19.11 -3.63 16.21
C VAL A 31 -20.57 -3.78 16.58
N VAL A 32 -21.01 -5.02 16.76
CA VAL A 32 -22.42 -5.35 17.00
C VAL A 32 -22.60 -5.86 18.42
N ASP A 33 -23.34 -5.12 19.24
CA ASP A 33 -23.86 -5.61 20.52
C ASP A 33 -25.38 -5.84 20.42
N SER A 34 -25.99 -6.40 21.47
CA SER A 34 -27.41 -6.77 21.48
C SER A 34 -28.37 -5.59 21.28
N HIS A 35 -27.92 -4.35 21.47
CA HIS A 35 -28.76 -3.14 21.43
C HIS A 35 -28.30 -2.11 20.40
N LYS A 36 -27.04 -2.12 20.01
CA LYS A 36 -26.37 -1.10 19.20
C LYS A 36 -25.53 -1.75 18.11
N ILE A 37 -25.55 -1.10 16.96
CA ILE A 37 -24.63 -1.35 15.85
C ILE A 37 -23.79 -0.09 15.75
N LEU A 38 -22.49 -0.24 15.96
CA LEU A 38 -21.51 0.78 15.63
C LEU A 38 -20.93 0.44 14.27
N VAL A 39 -20.70 1.45 13.45
CA VAL A 39 -20.08 1.35 12.13
C VAL A 39 -19.02 2.42 11.96
N GLY A 40 -18.19 2.32 10.92
CA GLY A 40 -17.22 3.36 10.59
C GLY A 40 -16.15 3.55 11.67
N THR A 41 -15.69 4.78 11.81
CA THR A 41 -14.63 5.17 12.75
C THR A 41 -14.98 4.82 14.20
N ALA A 42 -16.25 5.00 14.59
CA ALA A 42 -16.72 4.67 15.93
C ALA A 42 -16.67 3.17 16.26
N ALA A 43 -16.77 2.30 15.24
CA ALA A 43 -16.55 0.88 15.38
C ALA A 43 -15.07 0.52 15.37
N LEU A 44 -14.28 1.15 14.49
CA LEU A 44 -12.83 0.93 14.41
C LEU A 44 -12.14 1.20 15.76
N MET A 45 -12.48 2.31 16.42
CA MET A 45 -11.98 2.69 17.76
C MET A 45 -12.42 1.75 18.90
N ARG A 46 -13.23 0.73 18.61
CA ARG A 46 -13.69 -0.28 19.59
C ARG A 46 -13.46 -1.71 19.12
N ALA A 47 -12.81 -1.89 17.97
CA ALA A 47 -12.71 -3.19 17.34
C ALA A 47 -11.87 -4.17 18.17
N ARG A 48 -10.68 -3.75 18.60
CA ARG A 48 -9.76 -4.60 19.37
C ARG A 48 -10.27 -4.84 20.79
N SER A 49 -11.04 -3.90 21.34
CA SER A 49 -11.69 -4.11 22.63
C SER A 49 -12.92 -5.01 22.60
N ASN A 50 -13.45 -5.34 21.41
CA ASN A 50 -14.65 -6.16 21.24
C ASN A 50 -14.45 -7.28 20.19
N PRO A 51 -13.40 -8.11 20.25
CA PRO A 51 -12.94 -8.93 19.14
C PRO A 51 -13.96 -9.98 18.66
N THR A 52 -14.84 -10.45 19.56
CA THR A 52 -15.90 -11.42 19.22
C THR A 52 -17.14 -10.80 18.56
N ARG A 53 -17.18 -9.47 18.47
CA ARG A 53 -18.33 -8.69 17.98
C ARG A 53 -17.98 -7.81 16.77
N VAL A 54 -16.73 -7.88 16.30
CA VAL A 54 -16.27 -7.13 15.13
C VAL A 54 -16.67 -7.83 13.84
N HIS A 55 -17.20 -7.06 12.91
CA HIS A 55 -17.42 -7.47 11.54
C HIS A 55 -16.74 -6.48 10.60
N SER A 56 -15.76 -6.94 9.83
CA SER A 56 -15.01 -6.08 8.90
C SER A 56 -14.99 -6.61 7.46
N GLN A 57 -15.73 -7.70 7.18
CA GLN A 57 -15.79 -8.35 5.86
C GLN A 57 -17.11 -8.07 5.13
N PHE A 58 -18.01 -7.26 5.69
CA PHE A 58 -19.38 -7.16 5.20
C PHE A 58 -19.52 -6.49 3.82
N TRP A 59 -18.61 -5.59 3.44
CA TRP A 59 -18.53 -5.06 2.08
C TRP A 59 -17.91 -6.06 1.10
N ARG A 60 -16.85 -6.77 1.51
CA ARG A 60 -16.23 -7.83 0.70
C ARG A 60 -17.20 -8.97 0.41
N ARG A 61 -17.96 -9.41 1.42
CA ARG A 61 -18.93 -10.50 1.30
C ARG A 61 -20.25 -10.06 0.69
N LEU A 62 -20.74 -8.87 1.08
CA LEU A 62 -22.01 -8.25 0.69
C LEU A 62 -23.08 -9.29 0.34
N SER A 63 -23.57 -9.98 1.36
CA SER A 63 -24.46 -11.12 1.20
C SER A 63 -25.61 -11.12 2.21
N LEU A 64 -26.59 -11.99 1.95
CA LEU A 64 -27.67 -12.35 2.86
C LEU A 64 -27.33 -13.60 3.69
N GLU A 65 -26.05 -13.92 3.85
CA GLU A 65 -25.61 -14.97 4.77
C GLU A 65 -25.81 -14.50 6.22
N SER A 66 -26.38 -15.36 7.07
CA SER A 66 -26.69 -14.99 8.45
C SER A 66 -25.44 -14.74 9.27
N LEU A 67 -25.42 -13.60 9.95
CA LEU A 67 -24.43 -13.26 10.95
C LEU A 67 -24.82 -13.91 12.28
N ASN A 68 -23.82 -14.42 13.01
CA ASN A 68 -24.01 -14.84 14.38
C ASN A 68 -24.09 -13.59 15.28
N SER A 69 -25.28 -12.99 15.37
CA SER A 69 -25.55 -11.73 16.06
C SER A 69 -26.86 -11.84 16.85
N ASP A 70 -26.81 -11.42 18.12
CA ASP A 70 -28.00 -11.31 18.97
C ASP A 70 -28.81 -10.03 18.69
N ASN A 71 -28.31 -9.16 17.81
CA ASN A 71 -29.00 -7.92 17.45
C ASN A 71 -29.99 -8.16 16.31
N VAL A 72 -31.29 -8.01 16.60
CA VAL A 72 -32.38 -8.23 15.63
C VAL A 72 -32.31 -7.34 14.39
N ARG A 73 -31.57 -6.21 14.45
CA ARG A 73 -31.35 -5.30 13.32
C ARG A 73 -30.14 -5.68 12.45
N CYS A 74 -29.33 -6.65 12.88
CA CYS A 74 -28.15 -7.13 12.17
C CYS A 74 -28.28 -8.64 11.96
N ARG A 75 -28.92 -9.02 10.84
CA ARG A 75 -29.12 -10.44 10.49
C ARG A 75 -28.09 -10.90 9.48
N HIS A 76 -27.64 -10.02 8.58
CA HIS A 76 -26.72 -10.38 7.49
C HIS A 76 -25.72 -9.25 7.20
N HIS A 77 -24.73 -9.52 6.35
CA HIS A 77 -23.74 -8.52 5.91
C HIS A 77 -24.39 -7.29 5.23
N ALA A 78 -25.48 -7.49 4.49
CA ALA A 78 -26.26 -6.40 3.90
C ALA A 78 -26.81 -5.39 4.93
N ASP A 79 -27.25 -5.86 6.10
CA ASP A 79 -27.79 -4.98 7.14
C ASP A 79 -26.69 -4.07 7.73
N LEU A 80 -25.44 -4.55 7.77
CA LEU A 80 -24.28 -3.75 8.19
C LEU A 80 -23.89 -2.69 7.15
N ALA A 81 -23.88 -3.06 5.86
CA ALA A 81 -23.66 -2.12 4.77
C ALA A 81 -24.71 -1.00 4.77
N TYR A 82 -26.00 -1.37 4.92
CA TYR A 82 -27.09 -0.42 5.10
C TYR A 82 -26.90 0.48 6.33
N SER A 83 -26.56 -0.10 7.48
CA SER A 83 -26.31 0.65 8.72
C SER A 83 -25.17 1.67 8.54
N GLN A 84 -24.12 1.32 7.80
CA GLN A 84 -23.02 2.25 7.49
C GLN A 84 -23.45 3.39 6.57
N LEU A 85 -24.22 3.11 5.51
CA LEU A 85 -24.74 4.17 4.63
C LEU A 85 -25.65 5.13 5.38
N GLN A 86 -26.50 4.61 6.28
CA GLN A 86 -27.32 5.41 7.17
C GLN A 86 -26.47 6.30 8.09
N ASP A 87 -25.45 5.72 8.74
CA ASP A 87 -24.53 6.47 9.59
C ASP A 87 -23.81 7.58 8.80
N MET A 88 -23.35 7.31 7.59
CA MET A 88 -22.71 8.29 6.71
C MET A 88 -23.64 9.46 6.40
N SER A 89 -24.89 9.20 6.02
CA SER A 89 -25.90 10.24 5.74
C SER A 89 -26.25 11.12 6.94
N ASN A 90 -26.04 10.62 8.18
CA ASN A 90 -26.26 11.40 9.39
C ASN A 90 -25.06 12.30 9.74
N HIS A 91 -23.89 12.06 9.15
CA HIS A 91 -22.63 12.76 9.45
C HIS A 91 -22.16 13.69 8.33
N CYS A 92 -22.78 13.65 7.15
CA CYS A 92 -22.54 14.62 6.09
C CYS A 92 -23.80 14.88 5.25
N ASP A 93 -23.88 16.09 4.68
CA ASP A 93 -24.87 16.40 3.65
C ASP A 93 -24.45 15.69 2.35
N LEU A 94 -25.19 14.64 2.00
CA LEU A 94 -24.95 13.92 0.76
C LEU A 94 -25.29 14.81 -0.45
N PRO A 95 -24.47 14.77 -1.52
CA PRO A 95 -24.84 15.35 -2.81
C PRO A 95 -26.21 14.86 -3.29
N ASP A 96 -26.96 15.75 -3.95
CA ASP A 96 -28.29 15.46 -4.50
C ASP A 96 -28.25 14.25 -5.46
N GLU A 97 -27.15 14.09 -6.20
CA GLU A 97 -26.92 12.99 -7.13
C GLU A 97 -25.54 12.38 -6.87
N LEU A 98 -25.50 11.06 -6.67
CA LEU A 98 -24.28 10.32 -6.42
C LEU A 98 -24.00 9.29 -7.53
N MET A 99 -22.78 9.29 -8.04
CA MET A 99 -22.24 8.17 -8.82
C MET A 99 -21.65 7.14 -7.87
N LEU A 100 -22.04 5.88 -8.03
CA LEU A 100 -21.43 4.79 -7.29
C LEU A 100 -20.17 4.33 -8.03
N ALA A 101 -19.00 4.49 -7.40
CA ALA A 101 -17.77 3.86 -7.89
C ALA A 101 -17.55 2.57 -7.11
N VAL A 102 -17.59 1.44 -7.80
CA VAL A 102 -17.50 0.10 -7.19
C VAL A 102 -16.24 -0.64 -7.65
N PRO A 103 -15.72 -1.57 -6.84
CA PRO A 103 -14.55 -2.34 -7.22
C PRO A 103 -14.93 -3.43 -8.23
N GLY A 104 -14.01 -3.71 -9.15
CA GLY A 104 -14.24 -4.64 -10.27
C GLY A 104 -14.44 -6.12 -9.89
N ASN A 105 -14.34 -6.46 -8.60
CA ASN A 105 -14.54 -7.82 -8.08
C ASN A 105 -15.93 -8.08 -7.51
N PHE A 106 -16.86 -7.13 -7.57
CA PHE A 106 -18.25 -7.38 -7.15
C PHE A 106 -18.95 -8.30 -8.14
N THR A 107 -19.56 -9.38 -7.63
CA THR A 107 -20.37 -10.26 -8.48
C THR A 107 -21.69 -9.61 -8.87
N ARG A 108 -22.39 -10.17 -9.86
CA ARG A 108 -23.71 -9.69 -10.25
C ARG A 108 -24.71 -9.71 -9.08
N GLU A 109 -24.65 -10.73 -8.23
CA GLU A 109 -25.47 -10.86 -7.03
C GLU A 109 -25.14 -9.77 -6.01
N GLN A 110 -23.85 -9.48 -5.80
CA GLN A 110 -23.42 -8.41 -4.89
C GLN A 110 -23.84 -7.03 -5.41
N LEU A 111 -23.73 -6.77 -6.73
CA LEU A 111 -24.20 -5.53 -7.34
C LEU A 111 -25.72 -5.39 -7.22
N ALA A 112 -26.49 -6.47 -7.45
CA ALA A 112 -27.93 -6.44 -7.27
C ALA A 112 -28.32 -6.15 -5.81
N LEU A 113 -27.61 -6.76 -4.85
CA LEU A 113 -27.83 -6.52 -3.43
C LEU A 113 -27.43 -5.10 -3.02
N LEU A 114 -26.30 -4.58 -3.54
CA LEU A 114 -25.88 -3.19 -3.35
C LEU A 114 -26.97 -2.22 -3.81
N LEU A 115 -27.48 -2.38 -5.03
CA LEU A 115 -28.53 -1.51 -5.57
C LEU A 115 -29.83 -1.60 -4.76
N GLY A 116 -30.16 -2.80 -4.26
CA GLY A 116 -31.28 -2.97 -3.32
C GLY A 116 -31.07 -2.21 -2.01
N ILE A 117 -29.87 -2.26 -1.43
CA ILE A 117 -29.52 -1.50 -0.22
C ILE A 117 -29.56 0.01 -0.49
N ILE A 118 -29.02 0.46 -1.62
CA ILE A 118 -28.96 1.87 -1.99
C ILE A 118 -30.38 2.44 -2.14
N ASN A 119 -31.29 1.70 -2.78
CA ASN A 119 -32.70 2.12 -2.93
C ASN A 119 -33.43 2.31 -1.60
N GLU A 120 -33.04 1.56 -0.57
CA GLU A 120 -33.61 1.70 0.78
C GLU A 120 -32.84 2.71 1.64
N SER A 121 -31.76 3.30 1.12
CA SER A 121 -30.89 4.24 1.82
C SER A 121 -31.12 5.70 1.36
N PRO A 122 -30.55 6.70 2.05
CA PRO A 122 -30.62 8.10 1.66
C PRO A 122 -29.77 8.47 0.43
N VAL A 123 -29.01 7.51 -0.12
CA VAL A 123 -28.15 7.72 -1.28
C VAL A 123 -28.98 7.75 -2.56
N ASN A 124 -29.03 8.89 -3.23
CA ASN A 124 -29.61 8.99 -4.57
C ASN A 124 -28.57 8.62 -5.64
N ALA A 125 -28.44 7.33 -5.92
CA ALA A 125 -27.53 6.84 -6.95
C ALA A 125 -28.10 7.08 -8.36
N VAL A 126 -27.35 7.79 -9.21
CA VAL A 126 -27.74 8.09 -10.60
C VAL A 126 -26.88 7.39 -11.64
N GLY A 127 -25.86 6.65 -11.22
CA GLY A 127 -25.01 5.86 -12.08
C GLY A 127 -24.07 4.97 -11.30
N LEU A 128 -23.47 4.01 -12.00
CA LEU A 128 -22.63 2.97 -11.42
C LEU A 128 -21.44 2.74 -12.36
N VAL A 129 -20.22 2.89 -11.85
CA VAL A 129 -18.98 2.78 -12.64
C VAL A 129 -17.96 1.90 -11.94
N ASP A 130 -17.19 1.15 -12.71
CA ASP A 130 -16.02 0.44 -12.21
C ASP A 130 -14.89 1.44 -11.88
N ALA A 131 -14.40 1.40 -10.64
CA ALA A 131 -13.41 2.35 -10.13
C ALA A 131 -12.09 2.30 -10.91
N ALA A 132 -11.63 1.10 -11.28
CA ALA A 132 -10.39 0.92 -12.03
C ALA A 132 -10.48 1.53 -13.44
N THR A 133 -11.58 1.25 -14.14
CA THR A 133 -11.87 1.79 -15.48
C THR A 133 -11.93 3.31 -15.47
N ALA A 134 -12.64 3.90 -14.50
CA ALA A 134 -12.74 5.35 -14.35
C ALA A 134 -11.37 5.99 -14.12
N CYS A 135 -10.62 5.51 -13.10
CA CYS A 135 -9.32 6.07 -12.72
C CYS A 135 -8.27 5.90 -13.83
N VAL A 136 -8.09 4.67 -14.34
CA VAL A 136 -7.11 4.40 -15.40
C VAL A 136 -7.48 5.15 -16.67
N GLY A 137 -8.75 5.13 -17.08
CA GLY A 137 -9.20 5.87 -18.25
C GLY A 137 -9.00 7.38 -18.14
N HIS A 138 -8.92 7.94 -16.92
CA HIS A 138 -8.66 9.37 -16.71
C HIS A 138 -7.23 9.81 -17.05
N CYS A 139 -6.24 8.96 -16.80
CA CYS A 139 -4.85 9.39 -16.89
C CYS A 139 -4.00 8.50 -17.78
N ALA A 140 -4.26 7.20 -17.88
CA ALA A 140 -3.33 6.28 -18.52
C ALA A 140 -3.13 6.54 -20.02
N PRO A 141 -1.90 6.30 -20.55
CA PRO A 141 -1.68 6.32 -21.98
C PRO A 141 -2.39 5.13 -22.64
N ARG A 142 -2.31 5.05 -23.98
CA ARG A 142 -2.76 3.86 -24.71
C ARG A 142 -1.90 2.65 -24.36
N GLY A 143 -2.55 1.50 -24.13
CA GLY A 143 -1.89 0.26 -23.75
C GLY A 143 -2.70 -0.55 -22.73
N VAL A 144 -2.09 -1.61 -22.21
CA VAL A 144 -2.66 -2.41 -21.11
C VAL A 144 -1.98 -2.01 -19.80
N HIS A 145 -2.79 -1.65 -18.82
CA HIS A 145 -2.32 -1.14 -17.53
C HIS A 145 -2.97 -1.90 -16.38
N LEU A 146 -2.35 -1.83 -15.21
CA LEU A 146 -2.88 -2.43 -13.99
C LEU A 146 -3.32 -1.34 -13.03
N HIS A 147 -4.48 -1.50 -12.41
CA HIS A 147 -4.95 -0.70 -11.28
C HIS A 147 -4.91 -1.54 -10.03
N VAL A 148 -4.22 -1.06 -8.99
CA VAL A 148 -4.00 -1.80 -7.75
C VAL A 148 -4.66 -1.04 -6.60
N GLU A 149 -5.72 -1.64 -6.10
CA GLU A 149 -6.53 -1.11 -5.01
C GLU A 149 -6.26 -1.89 -3.73
N LEU A 150 -5.89 -1.16 -2.67
CA LEU A 150 -5.80 -1.73 -1.34
C LEU A 150 -7.21 -1.82 -0.76
N GLN A 151 -7.65 -3.04 -0.44
CA GLN A 151 -8.88 -3.32 0.30
C GLN A 151 -8.52 -3.81 1.71
N ARG A 152 -9.51 -3.89 2.61
CA ARG A 152 -9.27 -4.17 4.02
C ARG A 152 -8.65 -5.55 4.23
N HIS A 153 -9.12 -6.55 3.50
CA HIS A 153 -8.71 -7.97 3.64
C HIS A 153 -7.91 -8.52 2.46
N GLN A 154 -7.82 -7.78 1.36
CA GLN A 154 -7.19 -8.23 0.12
C GLN A 154 -6.61 -7.05 -0.65
N THR A 155 -5.76 -7.32 -1.64
CA THR A 155 -5.43 -6.35 -2.69
C THR A 155 -6.18 -6.76 -3.95
N LEU A 156 -6.85 -5.81 -4.61
CA LEU A 156 -7.49 -6.01 -5.91
C LEU A 156 -6.58 -5.47 -7.01
N VAL A 157 -6.30 -6.31 -8.01
CA VAL A 157 -5.55 -5.95 -9.22
C VAL A 157 -6.48 -6.06 -10.41
N SER A 158 -6.82 -4.91 -11.00
CA SER A 158 -7.64 -4.83 -12.22
C SER A 158 -6.75 -4.56 -13.42
N ARG A 159 -6.90 -5.36 -14.47
CA ARG A 159 -6.25 -5.13 -15.77
C ARG A 159 -7.20 -4.34 -16.66
N VAL A 160 -6.71 -3.22 -17.18
CA VAL A 160 -7.51 -2.27 -17.96
C VAL A 160 -6.81 -2.02 -19.30
N ALA A 161 -7.51 -2.30 -20.40
CA ALA A 161 -7.07 -1.97 -21.74
C ALA A 161 -7.52 -0.55 -22.12
N VAL A 162 -6.59 0.29 -22.58
CA VAL A 162 -6.81 1.70 -22.89
C VAL A 162 -6.51 1.97 -24.36
N HIS A 163 -7.53 2.37 -25.12
CA HIS A 163 -7.42 2.80 -26.53
C HIS A 163 -8.10 4.15 -26.74
N GLU A 164 -9.32 4.15 -27.29
CA GLU A 164 -10.25 5.30 -27.26
C GLU A 164 -11.15 5.23 -26.03
N HIS A 165 -11.35 4.02 -25.52
CA HIS A 165 -11.99 3.73 -24.25
C HIS A 165 -11.01 3.01 -23.34
N ALA A 166 -11.15 3.21 -22.05
CA ALA A 166 -10.63 2.30 -21.04
C ALA A 166 -11.68 1.22 -20.79
N VAL A 167 -11.27 -0.05 -20.77
CA VAL A 167 -12.14 -1.21 -20.60
C VAL A 167 -11.52 -2.15 -19.57
N LEU A 168 -12.30 -2.58 -18.60
CA LEU A 168 -11.89 -3.62 -17.66
C LEU A 168 -11.80 -4.98 -18.37
N ASP A 169 -10.60 -5.55 -18.44
CA ASP A 169 -10.38 -6.90 -19.00
C ASP A 169 -10.69 -7.97 -17.95
N MET A 170 -10.10 -7.82 -16.77
CA MET A 170 -10.21 -8.75 -15.66
C MET A 170 -9.88 -8.06 -14.33
N ALA A 171 -10.31 -8.68 -13.23
CA ALA A 171 -9.97 -8.26 -11.89
C ALA A 171 -9.66 -9.48 -11.01
N GLU A 172 -8.48 -9.49 -10.40
CA GLU A 172 -7.96 -10.59 -9.58
C GLU A 172 -7.59 -10.10 -8.18
N THR A 173 -7.80 -10.94 -7.18
CA THR A 173 -7.52 -10.59 -5.78
C THR A 173 -6.34 -11.36 -5.22
N VAL A 174 -5.47 -10.67 -4.48
CA VAL A 174 -4.47 -11.28 -3.62
C VAL A 174 -5.02 -11.35 -2.20
N SER A 175 -5.38 -12.55 -1.77
CA SER A 175 -5.86 -12.80 -0.40
C SER A 175 -4.74 -12.55 0.63
N ASP A 176 -5.14 -12.19 1.84
CA ASP A 176 -4.25 -11.88 2.97
C ASP A 176 -3.24 -10.76 2.68
N ALA A 177 -3.52 -9.94 1.67
CA ALA A 177 -2.71 -8.79 1.27
C ALA A 177 -3.51 -7.49 1.34
N GLY A 178 -4.42 -7.39 2.31
CA GLY A 178 -5.17 -6.18 2.59
C GLY A 178 -4.52 -5.30 3.65
N LEU A 179 -5.12 -4.14 3.89
CA LEU A 179 -4.69 -3.20 4.93
C LEU A 179 -4.55 -3.88 6.30
N GLN A 180 -5.49 -4.75 6.67
CA GLN A 180 -5.48 -5.45 7.95
C GLN A 180 -4.22 -6.32 8.11
N SER A 181 -3.75 -6.95 7.03
CA SER A 181 -2.54 -7.78 7.07
C SER A 181 -1.29 -6.96 7.35
N PHE A 182 -1.23 -5.73 6.81
CA PHE A 182 -0.15 -4.78 7.10
C PHE A 182 -0.23 -4.26 8.55
N GLU A 183 -1.43 -3.84 8.99
CA GLU A 183 -1.66 -3.39 10.38
C GLU A 183 -1.27 -4.47 11.39
N ASP A 184 -1.67 -5.72 11.18
CA ASP A 184 -1.33 -6.83 12.07
C ASP A 184 0.19 -7.12 12.07
N ALA A 185 0.87 -6.97 10.92
CA ALA A 185 2.33 -7.13 10.83
C ALA A 185 3.07 -6.02 11.57
N TRP A 186 2.65 -4.77 11.42
CA TRP A 186 3.26 -3.63 12.13
C TRP A 186 2.95 -3.65 13.62
N ALA A 187 1.73 -4.06 14.01
CA ALA A 187 1.35 -4.21 15.42
C ALA A 187 2.31 -5.17 16.14
N ARG A 188 2.72 -6.27 15.49
CA ARG A 188 3.74 -7.19 16.01
C ARG A 188 5.09 -6.51 16.18
N VAL A 189 5.55 -5.75 15.19
CA VAL A 189 6.81 -4.98 15.28
C VAL A 189 6.81 -4.02 16.47
N PHE A 190 5.72 -3.28 16.68
CA PHE A 190 5.59 -2.38 17.83
C PHE A 190 5.51 -3.16 19.15
N THR A 191 4.72 -4.24 19.21
CA THR A 191 4.59 -5.12 20.39
C THR A 191 5.96 -5.66 20.81
N ASP A 192 6.73 -6.23 19.88
CA ASP A 192 8.07 -6.75 20.13
C ASP A 192 9.01 -5.63 20.64
N ALA A 193 8.92 -4.43 20.07
CA ALA A 193 9.71 -3.29 20.52
C ALA A 193 9.37 -2.86 21.95
N PHE A 194 8.08 -2.78 22.32
CA PHE A 194 7.65 -2.48 23.69
C PHE A 194 8.11 -3.57 24.68
N ILE A 195 7.97 -4.85 24.34
CA ILE A 195 8.40 -5.95 25.20
C ILE A 195 9.92 -5.90 25.43
N MET A 196 10.71 -5.74 24.36
CA MET A 196 12.17 -5.73 24.45
C MET A 196 12.72 -4.50 25.18
N GLN A 197 12.16 -3.32 24.93
CA GLN A 197 12.75 -2.05 25.37
C GLN A 197 12.21 -1.58 26.71
N CYS A 198 10.99 -1.95 27.08
CA CYS A 198 10.36 -1.50 28.32
C CYS A 198 9.56 -2.57 29.08
N ARG A 199 9.63 -3.85 28.64
CA ARG A 199 8.96 -5.00 29.28
C ARG A 199 7.45 -4.83 29.42
N PHE A 200 6.87 -4.12 28.48
CA PHE A 200 5.45 -3.87 28.38
C PHE A 200 4.90 -4.65 27.20
N ASP A 201 3.80 -5.36 27.39
CA ASP A 201 3.09 -6.08 26.32
C ASP A 201 1.78 -5.32 26.01
N PRO A 202 1.73 -4.53 24.92
CA PRO A 202 0.51 -3.84 24.49
C PRO A 202 -0.70 -4.75 24.26
N GLN A 203 -0.52 -6.06 24.11
CA GLN A 203 -1.61 -7.02 23.87
C GLN A 203 -2.12 -7.66 25.17
N HIS A 204 -1.58 -7.28 26.33
CA HIS A 204 -2.01 -7.84 27.62
C HIS A 204 -3.46 -7.48 27.98
N SER A 205 -4.00 -6.39 27.40
CA SER A 205 -5.37 -5.95 27.64
C SER A 205 -6.00 -5.40 26.37
N ALA A 206 -7.31 -5.60 26.27
CA ALA A 206 -8.16 -5.10 25.19
C ALA A 206 -8.07 -3.58 24.97
N GLU A 207 -7.89 -2.80 26.05
CA GLU A 207 -7.78 -1.34 25.98
C GLU A 207 -6.42 -0.90 25.43
N SER A 208 -5.34 -1.50 25.93
CA SER A 208 -3.99 -1.21 25.45
C SER A 208 -3.80 -1.64 23.99
N GLU A 209 -4.36 -2.80 23.61
CA GLU A 209 -4.35 -3.26 22.23
C GLU A 209 -5.11 -2.28 21.33
N GLN A 210 -6.27 -1.78 21.75
CA GLN A 210 -6.99 -0.76 21.00
C GLN A 210 -6.15 0.51 20.82
N GLN A 211 -5.51 1.01 21.87
CA GLN A 211 -4.65 2.19 21.80
C GLN A 211 -3.45 1.99 20.87
N LEU A 212 -2.84 0.80 20.87
CA LEU A 212 -1.80 0.42 19.91
C LEU A 212 -2.29 0.62 18.46
N TYR A 213 -3.45 0.06 18.11
CA TYR A 213 -3.99 0.19 16.74
C TYR A 213 -4.42 1.62 16.40
N ASP A 214 -4.95 2.38 17.35
CA ASP A 214 -5.39 3.76 17.12
C ASP A 214 -4.20 4.71 16.84
N LEU A 215 -3.06 4.49 17.50
CA LEU A 215 -1.87 5.34 17.37
C LEU A 215 -0.89 4.88 16.27
N MET A 216 -0.89 3.59 15.94
CA MET A 216 0.04 2.97 15.00
C MET A 216 0.12 3.67 13.63
N PRO A 217 -0.98 4.06 12.96
CA PRO A 217 -0.88 4.74 11.66
C PRO A 217 -0.02 6.01 11.72
N GLN A 218 -0.12 6.77 12.81
CA GLN A 218 0.68 7.98 13.00
C GLN A 218 2.16 7.64 13.22
N TRP A 219 2.45 6.56 13.95
CA TRP A 219 3.83 6.11 14.17
C TRP A 219 4.48 5.62 12.89
N VAL A 220 3.78 4.80 12.10
CA VAL A 220 4.23 4.33 10.79
C VAL A 220 4.52 5.52 9.87
N SER A 221 3.58 6.47 9.79
CA SER A 221 3.73 7.69 8.99
C SER A 221 4.94 8.54 9.41
N ARG A 222 5.20 8.66 10.72
CA ARG A 222 6.42 9.34 11.24
C ARG A 222 7.69 8.59 10.86
N ALA A 223 7.71 7.27 11.02
CA ALA A 223 8.86 6.44 10.64
C ALA A 223 9.16 6.53 9.14
N MET A 224 8.13 6.57 8.27
CA MET A 224 8.31 6.76 6.83
C MET A 224 8.95 8.11 6.47
N ARG A 225 8.65 9.18 7.22
CA ARG A 225 9.24 10.52 7.00
C ARG A 225 10.62 10.69 7.62
N GLN A 226 10.86 10.08 8.79
CA GLN A 226 12.03 10.36 9.62
C GLN A 226 13.04 9.20 9.67
N GLY A 227 12.71 8.05 9.08
CA GLY A 227 13.49 6.81 9.14
C GLY A 227 13.26 5.98 10.42
N GLU A 228 12.67 6.57 11.45
CA GLU A 228 12.34 5.94 12.72
C GLU A 228 11.25 6.71 13.46
N VAL A 229 10.70 6.11 14.52
CA VAL A 229 9.75 6.74 15.43
C VAL A 229 10.01 6.27 16.86
N MET A 230 9.85 7.19 17.82
CA MET A 230 9.66 6.85 19.22
C MET A 230 8.15 6.74 19.47
N ALA A 231 7.62 5.52 19.50
CA ALA A 231 6.23 5.26 19.83
C ALA A 231 6.02 5.41 21.35
N GLU A 232 4.86 5.94 21.75
CA GLU A 232 4.52 6.20 23.15
C GLU A 232 3.16 5.61 23.48
N LEU A 233 3.09 4.72 24.48
CA LEU A 233 1.88 4.03 24.89
C LEU A 233 1.90 3.85 26.41
N GLU A 234 0.87 4.31 27.12
CA GLU A 234 0.76 4.23 28.59
C GLU A 234 2.05 4.68 29.34
N ASP A 235 2.58 5.86 29.00
CA ASP A 235 3.83 6.43 29.54
C ASP A 235 5.09 5.59 29.28
N ARG A 236 5.01 4.58 28.40
CA ARG A 236 6.14 3.78 27.91
C ARG A 236 6.52 4.21 26.52
N THR A 237 7.80 4.12 26.20
CA THR A 237 8.31 4.45 24.87
C THR A 237 9.07 3.30 24.26
N ALA A 238 8.86 3.06 22.97
CA ALA A 238 9.62 2.08 22.20
C ALA A 238 10.05 2.69 20.86
N LYS A 239 11.33 2.51 20.52
CA LYS A 239 11.87 2.97 19.24
C LYS A 239 11.67 1.90 18.16
N VAL A 240 11.08 2.29 17.04
CA VAL A 240 10.88 1.44 15.85
C VAL A 240 11.45 2.16 14.63
N SER A 241 12.26 1.44 13.85
CA SER A 241 12.81 1.95 12.60
C SER A 241 11.88 1.67 11.41
N LEU A 242 11.97 2.50 10.36
CA LEU A 242 11.29 2.26 9.09
C LEU A 242 11.67 0.90 8.49
N ARG A 243 12.94 0.49 8.64
CA ARG A 243 13.43 -0.79 8.13
C ARG A 243 12.66 -1.97 8.73
N GLN A 244 12.40 -1.98 10.03
CA GLN A 244 11.63 -3.04 10.67
C GLN A 244 10.21 -3.13 10.10
N LEU A 245 9.58 -1.98 9.81
CA LEU A 245 8.25 -1.92 9.20
C LEU A 245 8.27 -2.39 7.74
N GLN A 246 9.32 -2.06 6.97
CA GLN A 246 9.52 -2.54 5.60
C GLN A 246 9.77 -4.06 5.57
N ASP A 247 10.62 -4.57 6.45
CA ASP A 247 10.89 -6.00 6.59
C ASP A 247 9.59 -6.77 6.91
N ALA A 248 8.77 -6.25 7.83
CA ALA A 248 7.46 -6.83 8.15
C ALA A 248 6.44 -6.76 7.00
N SER A 249 6.53 -5.74 6.14
CA SER A 249 5.65 -5.56 4.97
C SER A 249 6.06 -6.42 3.77
N THR A 250 7.32 -6.85 3.70
CA THR A 250 7.92 -7.53 2.55
C THR A 250 7.17 -8.80 2.13
N PRO A 251 6.78 -9.73 3.03
CA PRO A 251 6.04 -10.94 2.64
C PRO A 251 4.63 -10.66 2.09
N ILE A 252 4.05 -9.50 2.41
CA ILE A 252 2.75 -9.09 1.91
C ILE A 252 2.92 -8.48 0.52
N LEU A 253 3.88 -7.56 0.39
CA LEU A 253 4.23 -6.93 -0.90
C LEU A 253 4.69 -7.95 -1.94
N SER A 254 5.42 -8.99 -1.56
CA SER A 254 5.91 -10.02 -2.49
C SER A 254 4.77 -10.81 -3.14
N ARG A 255 3.70 -11.09 -2.39
CA ARG A 255 2.50 -11.78 -2.92
C ARG A 255 1.76 -10.90 -3.93
N VAL A 256 1.66 -9.61 -3.67
CA VAL A 256 1.09 -8.66 -4.62
C VAL A 256 1.96 -8.54 -5.86
N ARG A 257 3.29 -8.39 -5.69
CA ARG A 257 4.25 -8.30 -6.79
C ARG A 257 4.21 -9.53 -7.69
N ALA A 258 4.10 -10.74 -7.13
CA ALA A 258 3.98 -11.96 -7.91
C ALA A 258 2.77 -11.94 -8.86
N LEU A 259 1.61 -11.40 -8.42
CA LEU A 259 0.46 -11.25 -9.30
C LEU A 259 0.69 -10.15 -10.35
N LEU A 260 1.29 -9.03 -9.96
CA LEU A 260 1.62 -7.95 -10.90
C LEU A 260 2.57 -8.43 -12.00
N ASP A 261 3.62 -9.17 -11.65
CA ASP A 261 4.59 -9.70 -12.60
C ASP A 261 3.95 -10.67 -13.60
N ASN A 262 2.92 -11.42 -13.18
CA ASN A 262 2.16 -12.31 -14.07
C ASN A 262 1.23 -11.56 -15.03
N LEU A 263 0.72 -10.38 -14.64
CA LEU A 263 -0.28 -9.62 -15.40
C LEU A 263 0.31 -8.46 -16.22
N THR A 264 1.53 -8.04 -15.90
CA THR A 264 2.19 -6.89 -16.53
C THR A 264 2.68 -7.25 -17.92
N GLU A 265 2.41 -6.37 -18.89
CA GLU A 265 2.92 -6.47 -20.26
C GLU A 265 4.01 -5.42 -20.52
N ALA A 266 4.71 -5.54 -21.65
CA ALA A 266 5.71 -4.54 -22.05
C ALA A 266 5.06 -3.15 -22.17
N GLY A 267 5.54 -2.19 -21.38
CA GLY A 267 5.01 -0.82 -21.38
C GLY A 267 3.85 -0.58 -20.41
N SER A 268 3.37 -1.61 -19.71
CA SER A 268 2.39 -1.46 -18.64
C SER A 268 2.85 -0.49 -17.56
N VAL A 269 1.87 0.15 -16.94
CA VAL A 269 2.06 1.04 -15.79
C VAL A 269 1.10 0.54 -14.73
N VAL A 270 1.61 0.45 -13.50
CA VAL A 270 0.86 0.04 -12.32
C VAL A 270 0.35 1.29 -11.62
N PHE A 271 -0.93 1.58 -11.77
CA PHE A 271 -1.63 2.67 -11.10
C PHE A 271 -2.06 2.22 -9.71
N VAL A 272 -1.53 2.85 -8.67
CA VAL A 272 -1.87 2.52 -7.27
C VAL A 272 -2.71 3.63 -6.67
N SER A 273 -3.71 3.28 -5.86
CA SER A 273 -4.45 4.28 -5.07
C SER A 273 -3.53 5.01 -4.07
N HIS A 274 -3.92 6.22 -3.66
CA HIS A 274 -3.19 7.02 -2.67
C HIS A 274 -2.83 6.26 -1.38
N ARG A 275 -3.64 5.28 -0.96
CA ARG A 275 -3.43 4.47 0.26
C ARG A 275 -2.10 3.69 0.24
N TRP A 276 -1.57 3.38 -0.94
CA TRP A 276 -0.26 2.72 -1.08
C TRP A 276 0.91 3.63 -0.67
N ALA A 277 0.71 4.95 -0.62
CA ALA A 277 1.71 5.88 -0.12
C ALA A 277 1.91 5.77 1.41
N ASP A 278 0.93 5.22 2.13
CA ASP A 278 0.98 5.00 3.58
C ASP A 278 1.55 3.62 3.96
N ILE A 279 1.84 2.78 2.97
CA ILE A 279 2.45 1.46 3.17
C ILE A 279 3.97 1.61 3.09
N PRO A 280 4.75 1.21 4.12
CA PRO A 280 6.20 1.14 4.04
C PRO A 280 6.63 0.25 2.85
N ALA A 281 7.40 0.84 1.93
CA ALA A 281 7.79 0.25 0.65
C ALA A 281 6.64 0.00 -0.35
N GLY A 282 5.43 0.50 -0.11
CA GLY A 282 4.30 0.44 -1.07
C GLY A 282 4.58 1.18 -2.36
N ALA A 283 5.32 2.29 -2.30
CA ALA A 283 5.80 2.98 -3.48
C ALA A 283 6.74 2.13 -4.35
N GLN A 284 7.33 1.04 -3.84
CA GLN A 284 8.26 0.16 -4.56
C GLN A 284 7.57 -1.13 -5.06
N LEU A 285 6.23 -1.12 -5.11
CA LEU A 285 5.46 -2.31 -5.45
C LEU A 285 5.76 -2.83 -6.86
N ALA A 286 5.96 -1.92 -7.82
CA ALA A 286 6.28 -2.21 -9.21
C ALA A 286 7.37 -1.28 -9.76
N GLU A 287 8.02 -1.67 -10.85
CA GLU A 287 9.04 -0.87 -11.54
C GLU A 287 8.46 0.43 -12.13
N ARG A 288 7.33 0.31 -12.83
CA ARG A 288 6.63 1.45 -13.44
C ARG A 288 5.35 1.73 -12.67
N ILE A 289 5.44 2.55 -11.64
CA ILE A 289 4.32 2.88 -10.76
C ILE A 289 3.81 4.29 -11.03
N HIS A 290 2.50 4.48 -10.88
CA HIS A 290 1.90 5.80 -10.84
C HIS A 290 0.96 5.88 -9.64
N LEU A 291 1.28 6.77 -8.70
CA LEU A 291 0.43 7.03 -7.55
C LEU A 291 -0.73 7.94 -7.99
N LEU A 292 -1.94 7.39 -7.95
CA LEU A 292 -3.15 8.16 -8.22
C LEU A 292 -3.38 9.20 -7.11
N PRO A 293 -3.82 10.42 -7.45
CA PRO A 293 -4.18 11.40 -6.45
C PRO A 293 -5.34 10.89 -5.60
N HIS A 294 -5.43 11.37 -4.37
CA HIS A 294 -6.44 10.92 -3.40
C HIS A 294 -7.89 11.06 -3.92
N ASN A 295 -8.18 12.10 -4.70
CA ASN A 295 -9.48 12.35 -5.34
C ASN A 295 -9.58 11.87 -6.80
N SER A 296 -8.73 10.91 -7.22
CA SER A 296 -8.69 10.41 -8.61
C SER A 296 -10.04 9.94 -9.13
N ILE A 297 -10.81 9.20 -8.31
CA ILE A 297 -12.11 8.69 -8.72
C ILE A 297 -13.12 9.81 -8.97
N ALA A 298 -13.10 10.84 -8.11
CA ALA A 298 -13.97 12.00 -8.25
C ALA A 298 -13.63 12.82 -9.50
N LEU A 299 -12.34 13.07 -9.74
CA LEU A 299 -11.85 13.72 -10.96
C LEU A 299 -12.21 12.93 -12.23
N ALA A 300 -12.13 11.60 -12.16
CA ALA A 300 -12.46 10.71 -13.26
C ALA A 300 -13.94 10.76 -13.62
N VAL A 301 -14.81 10.71 -12.62
CA VAL A 301 -16.26 10.71 -12.79
C VAL A 301 -16.79 12.08 -13.18
N GLU A 302 -16.31 13.16 -12.55
CA GLU A 302 -16.76 14.53 -12.85
C GLU A 302 -16.59 14.87 -14.34
N LYS A 303 -15.47 14.48 -14.95
CA LYS A 303 -15.22 14.71 -16.39
C LYS A 303 -16.08 13.86 -17.33
N ARG A 304 -16.68 12.77 -16.86
CA ARG A 304 -17.50 11.83 -17.66
C ARG A 304 -18.88 11.60 -17.06
N TRP A 305 -19.40 12.57 -16.33
CA TRP A 305 -20.69 12.44 -15.67
C TRP A 305 -21.77 11.95 -16.64
N HIS A 306 -21.84 12.54 -17.83
CA HIS A 306 -22.83 12.20 -18.85
C HIS A 306 -22.66 10.80 -19.46
N GLU A 307 -21.47 10.20 -19.42
CA GLU A 307 -21.24 8.83 -19.90
C GLU A 307 -21.73 7.78 -18.90
N VAL A 308 -21.68 8.11 -17.60
CA VAL A 308 -22.03 7.20 -16.51
C VAL A 308 -23.47 7.39 -16.04
N HIS A 309 -24.01 8.60 -16.17
CA HIS A 309 -25.35 8.96 -15.72
C HIS A 309 -26.43 8.16 -16.46
N SER A 310 -27.29 7.50 -15.70
CA SER A 310 -28.44 6.77 -16.20
C SER A 310 -29.68 7.67 -16.24
N GLU A 311 -30.38 7.69 -17.37
CA GLU A 311 -31.69 8.34 -17.48
C GLU A 311 -32.82 7.51 -16.81
N THR A 312 -32.51 6.29 -16.39
CA THR A 312 -33.48 5.38 -15.77
C THR A 312 -33.04 4.95 -14.38
N ALA A 313 -33.97 4.53 -13.53
CA ALA A 313 -33.65 3.97 -12.21
C ALA A 313 -32.89 2.63 -12.29
N ALA A 314 -32.84 1.98 -13.45
CA ALA A 314 -32.14 0.72 -13.65
C ALA A 314 -30.65 0.96 -13.94
N LEU A 315 -29.87 1.19 -12.88
CA LEU A 315 -28.43 1.43 -12.99
C LEU A 315 -27.70 0.20 -13.55
N ARG A 316 -26.83 0.42 -14.53
CA ARG A 316 -25.94 -0.60 -15.10
C ARG A 316 -24.51 -0.24 -14.75
N LEU A 317 -23.70 -1.25 -14.45
CA LEU A 317 -22.27 -1.06 -14.23
C LEU A 317 -21.58 -0.68 -15.54
N VAL A 318 -21.00 0.51 -15.57
CA VAL A 318 -20.15 1.00 -16.65
C VAL A 318 -18.73 0.49 -16.43
N THR A 319 -18.31 -0.49 -17.25
CA THR A 319 -16.95 -1.05 -17.28
C THR A 319 -16.15 -0.59 -18.52
N SER A 320 -16.70 0.35 -19.28
CA SER A 320 -16.05 0.98 -20.43
C SER A 320 -16.35 2.47 -20.45
N ILE A 321 -15.31 3.31 -20.47
CA ILE A 321 -15.44 4.77 -20.44
C ILE A 321 -14.47 5.42 -21.42
N SER A 322 -14.79 6.58 -21.98
CA SER A 322 -13.88 7.27 -22.89
C SER A 322 -12.56 7.61 -22.21
N ALA A 323 -11.46 7.16 -22.81
CA ALA A 323 -10.12 7.43 -22.33
C ALA A 323 -9.77 8.91 -22.54
N ALA A 324 -9.02 9.49 -21.59
CA ALA A 324 -8.46 10.81 -21.81
C ALA A 324 -7.52 10.77 -23.02
N PRO A 325 -7.41 11.87 -23.79
CA PRO A 325 -6.44 11.94 -24.89
C PRO A 325 -5.05 11.55 -24.37
N ALA A 326 -4.31 10.80 -25.19
CA ALA A 326 -3.01 10.28 -24.82
C ALA A 326 -2.05 11.42 -24.45
N ASN A 327 -1.90 11.66 -23.15
CA ASN A 327 -0.91 12.54 -22.58
C ASN A 327 0.17 11.68 -21.93
N GLU A 328 1.41 12.18 -21.89
CA GLU A 328 2.45 11.58 -21.08
C GLU A 328 2.02 11.62 -19.61
N VAL A 329 1.75 10.44 -19.05
CA VAL A 329 1.61 10.31 -17.60
C VAL A 329 2.99 10.49 -17.00
N ALA A 330 3.10 11.33 -15.98
CA ALA A 330 4.28 11.35 -15.11
C ALA A 330 4.37 10.00 -14.38
N VAL A 331 5.03 9.02 -15.01
CA VAL A 331 5.29 7.71 -14.41
C VAL A 331 6.48 7.85 -13.47
N GLN A 332 6.30 7.46 -12.21
CA GLN A 332 7.45 7.21 -11.36
C GLN A 332 8.03 5.87 -11.77
N VAL A 333 9.11 5.93 -12.55
CA VAL A 333 9.95 4.76 -12.75
C VAL A 333 10.72 4.58 -11.46
N ASN A 334 10.28 3.64 -10.63
CA ASN A 334 11.17 3.12 -9.62
C ASN A 334 12.27 2.42 -10.38
N ALA A 335 13.47 3.01 -10.41
CA ALA A 335 14.66 2.19 -10.47
C ALA A 335 14.47 1.12 -9.39
N ALA A 336 14.53 -0.17 -9.78
CA ALA A 336 14.38 -1.29 -8.86
C ALA A 336 15.02 -0.89 -7.54
N ALA A 337 14.25 -0.88 -6.44
CA ALA A 337 14.76 -0.46 -5.15
C ALA A 337 15.97 -1.33 -4.87
N GLU A 338 17.13 -0.75 -5.11
CA GLU A 338 18.34 -1.48 -5.36
C GLU A 338 18.70 -2.03 -3.98
N ALA A 339 18.41 -3.32 -3.77
CA ALA A 339 18.28 -3.88 -2.43
C ALA A 339 19.52 -3.49 -1.63
N SER A 340 19.40 -2.79 -0.50
CA SER A 340 20.58 -2.24 0.16
C SER A 340 21.60 -3.35 0.41
N ALA A 341 22.85 -3.13 -0.03
CA ALA A 341 23.85 -4.17 0.09
C ALA A 341 24.06 -4.54 1.57
N THR A 342 24.30 -5.82 1.85
CA THR A 342 24.60 -6.31 3.20
C THR A 342 25.98 -6.97 3.27
N HIS A 343 26.50 -7.41 2.12
CA HIS A 343 27.78 -8.08 1.98
C HIS A 343 28.57 -7.54 0.79
N LEU A 344 29.89 -7.73 0.81
CA LEU A 344 30.76 -7.59 -0.36
C LEU A 344 31.20 -8.99 -0.81
N LEU A 345 30.99 -9.30 -2.07
CA LEU A 345 31.42 -10.52 -2.75
C LEU A 345 32.67 -10.24 -3.58
N PHE A 346 33.72 -11.01 -3.35
CA PHE A 346 34.92 -10.99 -4.20
C PHE A 346 35.37 -12.42 -4.48
N GLY A 347 35.48 -12.78 -5.76
CA GLY A 347 35.65 -14.17 -6.19
C GLY A 347 34.53 -15.06 -5.63
N HIS A 348 34.90 -16.09 -4.85
CA HIS A 348 33.95 -17.01 -4.22
C HIS A 348 33.65 -16.69 -2.74
N ARG A 349 34.04 -15.49 -2.27
CA ARG A 349 33.93 -15.14 -0.84
C ARG A 349 33.03 -13.93 -0.65
N ALA A 350 31.93 -14.12 0.08
CA ALA A 350 31.08 -13.05 0.58
C ALA A 350 31.47 -12.69 2.02
N LEU A 351 31.67 -11.40 2.30
CA LEU A 351 31.94 -10.88 3.64
C LEU A 351 30.78 -10.00 4.10
N ALA A 352 30.20 -10.31 5.25
CA ALA A 352 29.17 -9.49 5.87
C ALA A 352 29.78 -8.20 6.41
N ALA A 353 29.22 -7.05 6.02
CA ALA A 353 29.66 -5.75 6.49
C ALA A 353 28.99 -5.38 7.82
N GLN A 354 29.16 -6.25 8.83
CA GLN A 354 28.75 -5.98 10.22
C GLN A 354 29.76 -5.10 10.96
N GLN A 355 31.02 -5.18 10.51
CA GLN A 355 32.13 -4.33 10.90
C GLN A 355 32.71 -3.69 9.62
N PRO A 356 33.51 -2.61 9.73
CA PRO A 356 34.12 -2.00 8.56
C PRO A 356 34.88 -3.02 7.71
N LEU A 357 34.63 -3.01 6.41
CA LEU A 357 35.40 -3.77 5.43
C LEU A 357 36.34 -2.83 4.69
N PHE A 358 37.53 -3.30 4.39
CA PHE A 358 38.56 -2.53 3.71
C PHE A 358 38.81 -3.14 2.34
N VAL A 359 38.73 -2.30 1.31
CA VAL A 359 39.14 -2.60 -0.05
C VAL A 359 40.60 -2.20 -0.17
N SER A 360 41.45 -3.13 -0.61
CA SER A 360 42.87 -2.84 -0.87
C SER A 360 43.21 -3.09 -2.33
N TRP A 361 44.10 -2.24 -2.84
CA TRP A 361 44.68 -2.37 -4.16
C TRP A 361 46.21 -2.36 -4.03
N GLN A 362 46.86 -3.50 -4.28
CA GLN A 362 48.33 -3.64 -4.25
C GLN A 362 48.78 -4.62 -5.33
N ASP A 363 49.89 -4.32 -6.01
CA ASP A 363 50.56 -5.21 -6.97
C ASP A 363 49.66 -5.81 -8.06
N GLY A 364 48.70 -5.06 -8.59
CA GLY A 364 47.84 -5.59 -9.63
C GLY A 364 46.65 -6.42 -9.11
N LYS A 365 46.42 -6.51 -7.79
CA LYS A 365 45.35 -7.34 -7.20
C LYS A 365 44.39 -6.58 -6.28
N LEU A 366 43.10 -6.74 -6.54
CA LEU A 366 42.03 -6.23 -5.70
C LEU A 366 41.76 -7.21 -4.55
N SER A 367 41.41 -6.72 -3.37
CA SER A 367 41.05 -7.58 -2.24
C SER A 367 40.10 -6.91 -1.26
N ILE A 368 39.33 -7.73 -0.54
CA ILE A 368 38.47 -7.31 0.57
C ILE A 368 38.88 -8.01 1.86
N THR A 369 38.95 -7.25 2.95
CA THR A 369 39.30 -7.77 4.28
C THR A 369 38.55 -7.04 5.39
N PRO A 370 38.14 -7.71 6.47
CA PRO A 370 37.64 -7.04 7.67
C PRO A 370 38.76 -6.47 8.55
N THR A 371 40.02 -6.85 8.31
CA THR A 371 41.18 -6.40 9.09
C THR A 371 41.78 -5.14 8.48
N PRO A 372 41.95 -4.04 9.23
CA PRO A 372 42.50 -2.79 8.70
C PRO A 372 43.90 -2.97 8.10
N PRO A 373 44.10 -2.69 6.79
CA PRO A 373 45.42 -2.67 6.17
C PRO A 373 46.15 -1.35 6.49
N LYS A 374 47.46 -1.29 6.22
CA LYS A 374 48.25 -0.05 6.41
C LYS A 374 47.81 1.10 5.51
N HIS A 375 47.41 0.78 4.28
CA HIS A 375 46.97 1.74 3.27
C HIS A 375 45.75 1.16 2.51
N PRO A 376 44.53 1.27 3.05
CA PRO A 376 43.32 0.87 2.34
C PRO A 376 43.12 1.78 1.11
N ALA A 377 42.55 1.22 0.05
CA ALA A 377 42.08 1.98 -1.11
C ALA A 377 40.67 2.55 -0.85
N ALA A 378 39.83 1.82 -0.14
CA ALA A 378 38.56 2.32 0.37
C ALA A 378 38.13 1.60 1.64
N THR A 379 37.23 2.26 2.37
CA THR A 379 36.58 1.73 3.56
C THR A 379 35.08 1.66 3.32
N VAL A 380 34.48 0.49 3.57
CA VAL A 380 33.03 0.26 3.55
C VAL A 380 32.53 0.16 4.99
N THR A 381 31.59 1.02 5.34
CA THR A 381 31.01 1.11 6.69
C THR A 381 29.50 0.91 6.63
N ASN A 382 28.92 0.38 7.71
CA ASN A 382 27.47 0.20 7.81
C ASN A 382 26.87 1.30 8.70
N HIS A 383 26.04 2.14 8.11
CA HIS A 383 25.31 3.20 8.80
C HIS A 383 23.81 2.94 8.69
N ALA A 384 23.17 2.67 9.83
CA ALA A 384 21.72 2.38 9.92
C ALA A 384 21.24 1.31 8.92
N GLY A 385 22.09 0.30 8.65
CA GLY A 385 21.76 -0.80 7.76
C GLY A 385 22.00 -0.54 6.27
N ARG A 386 22.64 0.59 5.91
CA ARG A 386 23.14 0.89 4.57
C ARG A 386 24.66 0.86 4.56
N LEU A 387 25.23 0.26 3.53
CA LEU A 387 26.68 0.28 3.33
C LEU A 387 27.08 1.58 2.63
N ALA A 388 28.07 2.27 3.19
CA ALA A 388 28.67 3.46 2.60
C ALA A 388 30.14 3.15 2.29
N LEU A 389 30.51 3.31 1.02
CA LEU A 389 31.89 3.23 0.53
C LEU A 389 32.49 4.63 0.56
N ARG A 390 33.67 4.75 1.16
CA ARG A 390 34.51 5.94 1.08
C ARG A 390 35.88 5.55 0.53
N VAL A 391 36.29 6.18 -0.56
CA VAL A 391 37.65 6.06 -1.09
C VAL A 391 38.63 6.79 -0.18
N ASP A 392 39.74 6.14 0.16
CA ASP A 392 40.80 6.73 0.97
C ASP A 392 41.81 7.44 0.04
N ALA A 393 42.51 8.45 0.56
CA ALA A 393 43.26 9.41 -0.26
C ALA A 393 44.29 8.74 -1.19
N GLY A 394 44.22 9.06 -2.49
CA GLY A 394 45.18 8.61 -3.51
C GLY A 394 44.78 7.32 -4.25
N ALA A 395 43.64 6.69 -3.90
CA ALA A 395 43.09 5.58 -4.67
C ALA A 395 42.12 6.05 -5.76
N GLN A 396 42.16 5.40 -6.92
CA GLN A 396 41.20 5.58 -8.00
C GLN A 396 40.37 4.30 -8.14
N LEU A 397 39.17 4.34 -7.58
CA LEU A 397 38.22 3.23 -7.66
C LEU A 397 37.02 3.64 -8.50
N MET A 398 36.48 2.66 -9.21
CA MET A 398 35.32 2.78 -10.06
C MET A 398 34.13 2.10 -9.38
N LEU A 399 32.98 2.76 -9.35
CA LEU A 399 31.69 2.17 -9.03
C LEU A 399 30.88 2.08 -10.32
N ASN A 400 30.50 0.87 -10.73
CA ASN A 400 29.72 0.63 -11.95
C ASN A 400 30.33 1.28 -13.21
N GLY A 401 31.67 1.35 -13.27
CA GLY A 401 32.39 1.97 -14.38
C GLY A 401 32.53 3.50 -14.31
N GLN A 402 32.15 4.14 -13.21
CA GLN A 402 32.35 5.58 -12.96
C GLN A 402 33.30 5.82 -11.78
N GLU A 403 34.18 6.81 -11.88
CA GLU A 403 35.14 7.12 -10.81
C GLU A 403 34.43 7.64 -9.55
N ILE A 404 34.81 7.12 -8.39
CA ILE A 404 34.21 7.49 -7.11
C ILE A 404 34.92 8.74 -6.56
N ALA A 405 34.29 9.90 -6.72
CA ALA A 405 34.84 11.19 -6.26
C ALA A 405 34.44 11.58 -4.82
N ALA A 406 33.41 10.93 -4.26
CA ALA A 406 32.85 11.23 -2.94
C ALA A 406 32.33 9.94 -2.27
N PRO A 407 32.06 9.94 -0.94
CA PRO A 407 31.41 8.80 -0.29
C PRO A 407 30.06 8.47 -0.95
N VAL A 408 29.83 7.19 -1.21
CA VAL A 408 28.63 6.68 -1.90
C VAL A 408 27.97 5.56 -1.10
N ASN A 409 26.64 5.51 -1.11
CA ASN A 409 25.91 4.36 -0.56
C ASN A 409 25.93 3.23 -1.60
N LEU A 410 26.13 2.00 -1.12
CA LEU A 410 26.15 0.80 -1.95
C LEU A 410 24.80 0.08 -1.91
N ASN A 411 24.36 -0.33 -3.08
CA ASN A 411 23.22 -1.18 -3.29
C ASN A 411 23.64 -2.55 -3.83
N ALA A 412 22.79 -3.56 -3.72
CA ALA A 412 23.04 -4.89 -4.24
C ALA A 412 23.10 -4.84 -5.77
N GLY A 413 24.17 -5.40 -6.33
CA GLY A 413 24.50 -5.31 -7.74
C GLY A 413 25.65 -4.36 -8.05
N ASP A 414 25.95 -3.41 -7.15
CA ASP A 414 27.04 -2.46 -7.36
C ASP A 414 28.39 -3.16 -7.50
N ARG A 415 29.18 -2.75 -8.50
CA ARG A 415 30.50 -3.29 -8.81
C ARG A 415 31.57 -2.25 -8.51
N ILE A 416 32.44 -2.56 -7.56
CA ILE A 416 33.62 -1.78 -7.20
C ILE A 416 34.82 -2.38 -7.91
N GLY A 417 35.50 -1.60 -8.73
CA GLY A 417 36.67 -2.04 -9.49
C GLY A 417 37.72 -0.94 -9.62
N VAL A 418 38.72 -1.21 -10.45
CA VAL A 418 39.76 -0.26 -10.88
C VAL A 418 39.63 -0.10 -12.39
N ALA A 419 39.99 1.07 -12.94
CA ALA A 419 39.97 1.28 -14.38
C ALA A 419 40.83 0.22 -15.10
N ASP A 420 40.35 -0.24 -16.27
CA ASP A 420 41.03 -1.18 -17.16
C ASP A 420 41.34 -2.58 -16.59
N LEU A 421 40.58 -3.03 -15.56
CA LEU A 421 40.67 -4.37 -14.98
C LEU A 421 39.30 -5.06 -14.92
N ASP A 422 39.29 -6.35 -15.24
CA ASP A 422 38.07 -7.18 -15.21
C ASP A 422 37.68 -7.65 -13.80
N GLU A 423 38.62 -7.61 -12.84
CA GLU A 423 38.34 -8.00 -11.45
C GLU A 423 37.49 -6.94 -10.72
N VAL A 424 36.36 -7.37 -10.17
CA VAL A 424 35.43 -6.51 -9.44
C VAL A 424 34.97 -7.13 -8.13
N ILE A 425 34.75 -6.28 -7.13
CA ILE A 425 34.03 -6.60 -5.90
C ILE A 425 32.56 -6.26 -6.16
N THR A 426 31.65 -7.21 -5.96
CA THR A 426 30.22 -6.96 -6.11
C THR A 426 29.57 -6.79 -4.74
N ALA A 427 28.88 -5.68 -4.51
CA ALA A 427 28.02 -5.52 -3.35
C ALA A 427 26.77 -6.38 -3.55
N ILE A 428 26.40 -7.21 -2.57
CA ILE A 428 25.27 -8.13 -2.68
C ILE A 428 24.34 -8.00 -1.47
N SER A 429 23.08 -8.39 -1.66
CA SER A 429 22.15 -8.62 -0.56
C SER A 429 22.07 -10.12 -0.29
N VAL A 430 22.23 -10.52 0.96
CA VAL A 430 22.03 -11.89 1.42
C VAL A 430 20.91 -11.86 2.45
N GLU A 431 19.80 -12.53 2.15
CA GLU A 431 18.71 -12.73 3.11
C GLU A 431 19.23 -13.58 4.28
N ARG A 432 19.08 -13.09 5.51
CA ARG A 432 19.34 -13.91 6.69
C ARG A 432 18.19 -14.89 6.84
N TYR A 433 18.35 -16.10 6.33
CA TYR A 433 17.58 -17.23 6.85
C TYR A 433 18.04 -17.44 8.30
N GLY A 434 17.14 -17.16 9.25
CA GLY A 434 17.40 -17.36 10.67
C GLY A 434 17.81 -18.82 10.93
N ALA A 435 18.90 -18.98 11.66
CA ALA A 435 19.21 -20.20 12.40
C ALA A 435 18.72 -20.02 13.83
#